data_AF-A0A4S3LWR6-F1
#
_entry.id   AF-A0A4S3LWR6-F1
#
_cell.length_a   1.000
_cell.length_b   1.000
_cell.length_c   1.000
_cell.angle_alpha   90.00
_cell.angle_beta   90.00
_cell.angle_gamma   90.00
#
_symmetry.space_group_name_H-M   'P 1'
#
loop_
_entity.id
_entity.type
_entity.pdbx_description
1 polymer ?
#
loop_
_entity_poly.entity_id
_entity_poly.type
_entity_poly.pdbx_seq_one_letter_code
_entity_poly.pdbx_strand_id
1 'polypeptide(L)'
;MDNINNAKRVLEDNTKVLYGIFGIISGSGYFPPLPFLNEFFLAGSDPCDQDGRMGRWRRFALTLSEYDVVKAWWIENNPNTIESQLGCDCWNDWVQEILEQ
;
A
#
# COMPACT_ATOMS: atom_id res chain seq x y z
N MET A 1 -9.99 -17.55 0.38
CA MET A 1 -9.67 -16.42 1.26
C MET A 1 -9.78 -15.19 0.38
N ASP A 2 -10.58 -14.22 0.78
CA ASP A 2 -10.93 -13.09 -0.08
C ASP A 2 -9.77 -12.06 -0.09
N ASN A 3 -9.11 -11.93 -1.25
CA ASN A 3 -7.96 -11.04 -1.41
C ASN A 3 -8.37 -9.56 -1.25
N ILE A 4 -9.62 -9.20 -1.55
CA ILE A 4 -10.12 -7.83 -1.37
C ILE A 4 -10.09 -7.47 0.12
N ASN A 5 -10.71 -8.31 0.95
CA ASN A 5 -10.74 -8.09 2.39
C ASN A 5 -9.34 -8.14 3.01
N ASN A 6 -8.45 -9.01 2.51
CA ASN A 6 -7.07 -9.05 2.97
C ASN A 6 -6.30 -7.78 2.59
N ALA A 7 -6.46 -7.27 1.37
CA ALA A 7 -5.87 -6.01 0.93
C ALA A 7 -6.33 -4.85 1.81
N LYS A 8 -7.64 -4.67 1.99
CA LYS A 8 -8.20 -3.61 2.83
C LYS A 8 -7.61 -3.62 4.24
N ARG A 9 -7.55 -4.80 4.87
CA ARG A 9 -6.94 -4.98 6.18
C ARG A 9 -5.46 -4.60 6.20
N VAL A 10 -4.65 -5.11 5.27
CA VAL A 10 -3.21 -4.81 5.22
C VAL A 10 -2.99 -3.31 5.03
N LEU A 11 -3.74 -2.67 4.14
CA LEU A 11 -3.64 -1.23 3.90
C LEU A 11 -4.05 -0.42 5.13
N GLU A 12 -5.18 -0.75 5.75
CA GLU A 12 -5.68 -0.05 6.94
C GLU A 12 -4.77 -0.24 8.17
N ASP A 13 -4.22 -1.43 8.36
CA ASP A 13 -3.25 -1.67 9.44
C ASP A 13 -1.97 -0.86 9.17
N ASN A 14 -1.52 -0.83 7.91
CA ASN A 14 -0.32 -0.10 7.53
C ASN A 14 -0.45 1.43 7.71
N THR A 15 -1.64 2.02 7.47
CA THR A 15 -1.84 3.46 7.73
C THR A 15 -1.71 3.84 9.21
N LYS A 16 -1.86 2.88 10.13
CA LYS A 16 -1.80 3.09 11.58
C LYS A 16 -0.39 2.85 12.14
N VAL A 17 0.50 2.22 11.38
CA VAL A 17 1.88 1.94 11.78
C VAL A 17 2.72 3.20 11.62
N LEU A 18 3.53 3.52 12.63
CA LEU A 18 4.46 4.64 12.55
C LEU A 18 5.46 4.36 11.42
N TYR A 19 5.58 5.30 10.47
CA TYR A 19 6.37 5.17 9.24
C TYR A 19 5.86 4.14 8.22
N GLY A 20 4.67 3.58 8.43
CA GLY A 20 4.03 2.73 7.42
C GLY A 20 3.81 3.51 6.13
N ILE A 21 4.22 2.92 5.00
CA ILE A 21 4.20 3.62 3.71
C ILE A 21 2.80 4.12 3.33
N PHE A 22 1.75 3.38 3.69
CA PHE A 22 0.37 3.80 3.43
C PHE A 22 -0.11 4.94 4.32
N GLY A 23 0.54 5.20 5.47
CA GLY A 23 0.33 6.43 6.24
C GLY A 23 0.84 7.68 5.50
N ILE A 24 1.90 7.53 4.70
CA ILE A 24 2.42 8.60 3.84
C ILE A 24 1.53 8.75 2.59
N ILE A 25 1.15 7.63 1.96
CA ILE A 25 0.28 7.61 0.78
C ILE A 25 -1.09 8.24 1.09
N SER A 26 -1.70 7.94 2.24
CA SER A 26 -2.98 8.55 2.63
C SER A 26 -2.89 10.08 2.78
N GLY A 27 -1.76 10.60 3.27
CA GLY A 27 -1.50 12.03 3.38
C GLY A 27 -1.12 12.72 2.07
N SER A 28 -0.67 11.99 1.04
CA SER A 28 -0.18 12.57 -0.21
C SER A 28 -1.27 12.83 -1.25
N GLY A 29 -2.45 12.22 -1.09
CA GLY A 29 -3.54 12.30 -2.07
C GLY A 29 -3.30 11.43 -3.31
N TYR A 30 -2.39 10.46 -3.25
CA TYR A 30 -2.13 9.50 -4.32
C TYR A 30 -2.46 8.08 -3.91
N PHE A 31 -2.70 7.21 -4.89
CA PHE A 31 -2.85 5.76 -4.68
C PHE A 31 -1.99 5.01 -5.72
N PRO A 32 -1.25 3.97 -5.31
CA PRO A 32 -0.40 3.23 -6.23
C PRO A 32 -1.22 2.48 -7.28
N PRO A 33 -0.74 2.39 -8.52
CA PRO A 33 -1.36 1.56 -9.54
C PRO A 33 -1.24 0.07 -9.19
N LEU A 34 -2.05 -0.76 -9.84
CA LEU A 34 -2.11 -2.20 -9.58
C LEU A 34 -0.74 -2.92 -9.56
N PRO A 35 0.18 -2.72 -10.52
CA PRO A 35 1.47 -3.42 -10.50
C PRO A 35 2.26 -3.14 -9.22
N PHE A 36 2.29 -1.88 -8.79
CA PHE A 36 3.00 -1.42 -7.60
C PHE A 36 2.37 -1.96 -6.33
N LEU A 37 1.03 -1.94 -6.26
CA LEU A 37 0.29 -2.49 -5.14
C LEU A 37 0.48 -4.02 -5.03
N ASN A 38 0.60 -4.72 -6.17
CA ASN A 38 0.90 -6.14 -6.18
C ASN A 38 2.35 -6.45 -5.76
N GLU A 39 3.32 -5.62 -6.13
CA GLU A 39 4.69 -5.73 -5.63
C GLU A 39 4.72 -5.64 -4.09
N PHE A 40 4.00 -4.69 -3.51
CA PHE A 40 3.83 -4.57 -2.07
C PHE A 40 3.21 -5.82 -1.42
N PHE A 41 2.07 -6.30 -1.95
CA PHE A 41 1.41 -7.48 -1.38
C PHE A 41 2.22 -8.76 -1.54
N LEU A 42 3.01 -8.89 -2.61
CA LEU A 42 3.91 -10.01 -2.84
C LEU A 42 5.18 -9.96 -1.98
N ALA A 43 5.61 -8.78 -1.50
CA ALA A 43 6.69 -8.68 -0.52
C ALA A 43 6.35 -9.48 0.75
N GLY A 44 5.10 -9.35 1.24
CA GLY A 44 4.61 -10.04 2.43
C GLY A 44 4.98 -9.35 3.75
N SER A 45 5.52 -8.14 3.66
CA SER A 45 5.90 -7.26 4.76
C SER A 45 5.96 -5.83 4.23
N ASP A 46 5.80 -4.85 5.13
CA ASP A 46 5.97 -3.46 4.75
C ASP A 46 7.48 -3.17 4.61
N PRO A 47 7.96 -2.75 3.43
CA PRO A 47 9.38 -2.42 3.26
C PRO A 47 9.82 -1.21 4.09
N CYS A 48 8.90 -0.34 4.52
CA CYS A 48 9.19 0.80 5.39
C CYS A 48 9.07 0.47 6.89
N ASP A 49 8.60 -0.74 7.25
CA ASP A 49 8.51 -1.20 8.64
C ASP A 49 9.87 -1.69 9.15
N GLN A 50 10.76 -0.74 9.41
CA GLN A 50 12.15 -1.01 9.79
C GLN A 50 12.32 -1.51 11.23
N ASP A 51 11.32 -1.31 12.08
CA ASP A 51 11.34 -1.75 13.48
C ASP A 51 10.34 -2.86 13.82
N GLY A 52 9.71 -3.44 12.79
CA GLY A 52 8.90 -4.67 12.90
C GLY A 52 7.58 -4.46 13.63
N ARG A 53 7.01 -3.26 13.56
CA ARG A 53 5.71 -2.91 14.17
C ARG A 53 4.54 -3.56 13.45
N MET A 54 4.70 -3.89 12.17
CA MET A 54 3.68 -4.57 11.39
C MET A 54 4.00 -6.06 11.26
N GLY A 55 3.00 -6.89 11.58
CA GLY A 55 3.09 -8.32 11.33
C GLY A 55 3.22 -8.62 9.83
N ARG A 56 4.04 -9.61 9.48
CA ARG A 56 4.08 -10.15 8.10
C ARG A 56 2.71 -10.69 7.71
N TRP A 57 2.37 -10.56 6.43
CA TRP A 57 1.14 -11.13 5.87
C TRP A 57 1.46 -12.24 4.87
N ARG A 58 0.44 -13.05 4.59
CA ARG A 58 0.50 -14.03 3.50
C ARG A 58 0.57 -13.28 2.18
N ARG A 59 1.58 -13.58 1.36
CA ARG A 59 1.77 -13.02 0.01
C ARG A 59 0.58 -13.34 -0.90
N PHE A 60 0.18 -12.34 -1.69
CA PHE A 60 -0.93 -12.43 -2.62
C PHE A 60 -0.82 -11.32 -3.67
N ALA A 61 -1.63 -11.42 -4.72
CA ALA A 61 -1.78 -10.40 -5.75
C ALA A 61 -3.27 -10.22 -6.05
N LEU A 62 -3.65 -9.00 -6.39
CA LEU A 62 -4.98 -8.65 -6.86
C LEU A 62 -5.05 -8.82 -8.38
N THR A 63 -6.19 -9.32 -8.83
CA THR A 63 -6.66 -9.14 -10.20
C THR A 63 -7.13 -7.70 -10.43
N LEU A 64 -7.33 -7.30 -11.69
CA LEU A 64 -7.83 -5.96 -12.02
C LEU A 64 -9.20 -5.66 -11.37
N SER A 65 -10.11 -6.64 -11.35
CA SER A 65 -11.43 -6.47 -10.73
C SER A 65 -11.36 -6.33 -9.22
N GLU A 66 -10.49 -7.10 -8.55
CA GLU A 66 -10.28 -6.96 -7.10
C GLU A 66 -9.63 -5.61 -6.76
N TYR A 67 -8.68 -5.17 -7.58
CA TYR A 67 -8.03 -3.88 -7.45
C TYR A 67 -9.01 -2.72 -7.56
N ASP A 68 -9.92 -2.73 -8.55
CA ASP A 68 -10.90 -1.66 -8.70
C ASP A 68 -11.80 -1.55 -7.46
N VAL A 69 -12.15 -2.68 -6.82
CA VAL A 69 -12.90 -2.69 -5.56
C VAL A 69 -12.08 -2.11 -4.40
N VAL A 70 -10.80 -2.45 -4.30
CA VAL A 70 -9.89 -1.93 -3.26
C VAL A 70 -9.65 -0.43 -3.46
N LYS A 71 -9.42 0.01 -4.69
CA LYS A 71 -9.23 1.43 -5.05
C LYS A 71 -10.48 2.25 -4.75
N ALA A 72 -11.66 1.77 -5.12
CA ALA A 72 -12.92 2.44 -4.82
C ALA A 72 -13.08 2.64 -3.30
N TRP A 73 -12.86 1.58 -2.53
CA TRP A 73 -12.86 1.65 -1.06
C TRP A 73 -11.81 2.64 -0.52
N TRP A 74 -10.59 2.67 -1.09
CA TRP A 74 -9.56 3.61 -0.66
C TRP A 74 -9.98 5.07 -0.90
N ILE A 75 -10.52 5.39 -2.08
CA ILE A 75 -10.98 6.73 -2.45
C ILE A 75 -12.15 7.19 -1.57
N GLU A 76 -13.07 6.28 -1.21
CA GLU A 76 -14.15 6.57 -0.26
C GLU A 76 -13.62 7.02 1.11
N ASN A 77 -12.52 6.42 1.57
CA ASN A 77 -11.89 6.76 2.85
C ASN A 77 -10.87 7.91 2.76
N ASN A 78 -10.38 8.22 1.55
CA ASN A 78 -9.39 9.26 1.28
C ASN A 78 -9.86 10.11 0.07
N PRO A 79 -10.83 11.03 0.27
CA PRO A 79 -11.38 11.82 -0.82
C PRO A 79 -10.31 12.62 -1.57
N ASN A 80 -10.50 12.78 -2.89
CA ASN A 80 -9.56 13.43 -3.81
C ASN A 80 -8.28 12.64 -4.12
N THR A 81 -8.18 11.39 -3.67
CA THR A 81 -7.07 10.53 -4.06
C THR A 81 -7.03 10.26 -5.56
N ILE A 82 -5.84 10.37 -6.17
CA ILE A 82 -5.60 10.11 -7.60
C ILE A 82 -4.71 8.88 -7.75
N GLU A 83 -5.09 7.94 -8.61
CA GLU A 83 -4.21 6.84 -9.02
C GLU A 83 -3.04 7.41 -9.83
N SER A 84 -1.80 7.14 -9.39
CA SER A 84 -0.61 7.62 -10.06
C SER A 84 0.59 6.78 -9.68
N GLN A 85 1.52 6.57 -10.60
CA GLN A 85 2.84 5.99 -10.32
C GLN A 85 3.88 7.05 -9.93
N LEU A 86 3.50 8.34 -9.87
CA LEU A 86 4.36 9.48 -9.56
C LEU A 86 5.61 9.62 -10.46
N GLY A 87 5.55 9.06 -11.66
CA GLY A 87 6.68 9.03 -12.59
C GLY A 87 7.77 8.01 -12.21
N CYS A 88 7.52 7.15 -11.23
CA CYS A 88 8.38 6.04 -10.87
C CYS A 88 8.19 4.84 -11.81
N ASP A 89 9.21 3.97 -11.89
CA ASP A 89 9.19 2.79 -12.74
C ASP A 89 8.82 1.52 -11.94
N CYS A 90 9.04 1.51 -10.62
CA CYS A 90 8.71 0.37 -9.75
C CYS A 90 8.31 0.77 -8.32
N TRP A 91 7.79 -0.20 -7.54
CA TRP A 91 7.40 0.04 -6.14
C TRP A 91 8.59 0.46 -5.27
N ASN A 92 9.79 -0.04 -5.53
CA ASN A 92 10.97 0.31 -4.73
C ASN A 92 11.31 1.80 -4.79
N ASP A 93 10.93 2.50 -5.86
CA ASP A 93 11.11 3.95 -5.96
C ASP A 93 10.18 4.71 -5.01
N TRP A 94 9.06 4.10 -4.60
CA TRP A 94 8.13 4.64 -3.60
C TRP A 94 8.60 4.39 -2.17
N VAL A 95 9.40 3.34 -1.96
CA VAL A 95 9.93 2.98 -0.65
C VAL A 95 10.92 4.06 -0.22
N GLN A 96 10.56 4.82 0.81
CA GLN A 96 11.49 5.73 1.48
C GLN A 96 12.31 4.90 2.47
N GLU A 97 13.64 4.87 2.31
CA GLU A 97 14.52 4.52 3.43
C GLU A 97 14.37 5.61 4.49
N ILE A 98 14.10 5.26 5.75
CA ILE A 98 14.27 6.22 6.84
C ILE A 98 15.77 6.51 6.90
N LEU A 99 16.18 7.67 6.36
CA LEU A 99 17.51 8.20 6.59
C LEU A 99 17.56 8.58 8.07
N GLU A 100 18.28 7.79 8.87
CA GLU A 100 18.55 8.09 10.27
C GLU A 100 18.99 9.56 10.41
N GLN A 101 18.31 10.33 11.25
CA GLN A 101 18.80 11.63 11.76
C GLN A 101 19.58 11.41 13.06
#